data_AF-A0A556QRA2-F1
#
_entry.id   AF-A0A556QRA2-F1
#
_cell.length_a   1.000
_cell.length_b   1.000
_cell.length_c   1.000
_cell.angle_alpha   90.00
_cell.angle_beta   90.00
_cell.angle_gamma   90.00
#
_symmetry.space_group_name_H-M   'P 1'
#
loop_
_entity.id
_entity.type
_entity.pdbx_description
1 polymer ?
#
loop_
_entity_poly.entity_id
_entity_poly.type
_entity_poly.pdbx_seq_one_letter_code
_entity_poly.pdbx_strand_id
1 'polypeptide(L)'
;MPRLTRPATVLTTRKHGLLGATLALAALALGGCSTPGPNHAYLARLAEEPIIDVLPGAPDVDIPTYLSGLQDLYGIAYDPFTDHLFLRIYPGDFIRVIDRPARKIKRSFVVKDLPPGPGDLAIRSSDRHLFFVHPTEPAVIETTLYGVIVRTITFENVQGSPAGVAYDQKRDQLLILQGGDLAHVGRYDLKGKRLSGVALDRNVRLVSLAYDSVAAEFYVPLLDEAAVGIFDAKGHFLRKLSTPDGTAHDFVDVGERSLIRMF
;
A
#
# COMPACT_ATOMS: atom_id res chain seq x y z
N MET A 1 54.24 41.26 -53.80
CA MET A 1 54.48 41.14 -52.34
C MET A 1 54.76 39.67 -52.01
N PRO A 2 55.80 39.35 -51.22
CA PRO A 2 56.26 37.98 -51.01
C PRO A 2 55.55 37.26 -49.85
N ARG A 3 55.56 35.92 -49.95
CA ARG A 3 55.12 34.91 -48.98
C ARG A 3 55.72 35.09 -47.58
N LEU A 4 54.92 34.82 -46.56
CA LEU A 4 55.36 34.21 -45.30
C LEU A 4 54.38 33.10 -44.88
N THR A 5 54.86 31.87 -45.00
CA THR A 5 54.28 30.64 -44.43
C THR A 5 54.84 30.44 -43.02
N ARG A 6 54.02 29.98 -42.06
CA ARG A 6 54.33 29.07 -40.91
C ARG A 6 53.22 29.15 -39.84
N PRO A 7 53.11 28.17 -38.92
CA PRO A 7 53.08 26.72 -39.08
C PRO A 7 51.83 26.10 -38.41
N ALA A 8 51.56 24.82 -38.69
CA ALA A 8 50.49 24.05 -38.07
C ALA A 8 50.71 23.87 -36.55
N THR A 9 49.69 24.18 -35.76
CA THR A 9 49.68 23.88 -34.33
C THR A 9 49.05 22.50 -34.10
N VAL A 10 49.86 21.63 -33.52
CA VAL A 10 49.59 20.24 -33.14
C VAL A 10 48.37 20.17 -32.20
N LEU A 11 47.38 19.36 -32.60
CA LEU A 11 46.31 18.86 -31.72
C LEU A 11 46.90 17.91 -30.68
N THR A 12 47.02 18.37 -29.43
CA THR A 12 47.26 17.47 -28.29
C THR A 12 45.91 17.08 -27.68
N THR A 13 45.49 15.84 -27.89
CA THR A 13 44.41 15.17 -27.18
C THR A 13 44.77 15.03 -25.70
N ARG A 14 44.24 15.89 -24.84
CA ARG A 14 44.30 15.69 -23.38
C ARG A 14 43.32 14.59 -22.98
N LYS A 15 43.89 13.49 -22.47
CA LYS A 15 43.19 12.40 -21.77
C LYS A 15 42.43 12.94 -20.56
N HIS A 16 41.14 13.22 -20.72
CA HIS A 16 40.18 13.33 -19.61
C HIS A 16 39.35 12.04 -19.42
N GLY A 17 39.77 10.93 -20.03
CA GLY A 17 38.98 9.70 -20.10
C GLY A 17 39.09 8.74 -18.91
N LEU A 18 39.97 8.98 -17.92
CA LEU A 18 40.15 8.00 -16.83
C LEU A 18 39.62 8.45 -15.46
N LEU A 19 39.65 9.75 -15.12
CA LEU A 19 39.15 10.21 -13.81
C LEU A 19 37.61 10.29 -13.73
N GLY A 20 36.94 10.56 -14.85
CA GLY A 20 35.46 10.57 -14.90
C GLY A 20 34.86 9.16 -14.85
N ALA A 21 35.56 8.17 -15.42
CA ALA A 21 35.10 6.79 -15.48
C ALA A 21 35.19 6.08 -14.12
N THR A 22 36.24 6.34 -13.32
CA THR A 22 36.36 5.78 -11.96
C THR A 22 35.40 6.42 -10.96
N LEU A 23 35.09 7.72 -11.07
CA LEU A 23 34.07 8.35 -10.21
C LEU A 23 32.65 7.88 -10.56
N ALA A 24 32.35 7.66 -11.85
CA ALA A 24 31.06 7.12 -12.27
C ALA A 24 30.85 5.67 -11.83
N LEU A 25 31.90 4.83 -11.87
CA LEU A 25 31.84 3.46 -11.35
C LEU A 25 31.71 3.40 -9.82
N ALA A 26 32.37 4.32 -9.10
CA ALA A 26 32.25 4.41 -7.64
C ALA A 26 30.86 4.91 -7.20
N ALA A 27 30.24 5.83 -7.95
CA ALA A 27 28.87 6.28 -7.69
C ALA A 27 27.83 5.19 -7.99
N LEU A 28 28.07 4.34 -8.99
CA LEU A 28 27.24 3.16 -9.29
C LEU A 28 27.42 2.02 -8.27
N ALA A 29 28.59 1.88 -7.65
CA ALA A 29 28.83 0.88 -6.60
C ALA A 29 28.22 1.26 -5.24
N LEU A 30 27.88 2.53 -5.01
CA LEU A 30 27.21 3.01 -3.81
C LEU A 30 25.70 3.22 -4.00
N GLY A 31 25.23 3.19 -5.25
CA GLY A 31 23.81 3.22 -5.58
C GLY A 31 23.22 1.82 -5.50
N GLY A 32 22.86 1.37 -4.30
CA GLY A 32 22.04 0.16 -4.16
C GLY A 32 20.75 0.31 -4.94
N CYS A 33 20.65 -0.32 -6.11
CA CYS A 33 19.38 -0.40 -6.82
C CYS A 33 18.44 -1.31 -6.00
N SER A 34 17.46 -0.72 -5.35
CA SER A 34 16.34 -1.50 -4.83
C SER A 34 15.57 -2.05 -6.03
N THR A 35 15.57 -3.37 -6.17
CA THR A 35 14.68 -4.05 -7.11
C THR A 35 13.41 -4.40 -6.36
N PRO A 36 12.22 -4.19 -6.96
CA PRO A 36 10.99 -4.73 -6.40
C PRO A 36 11.16 -6.22 -6.09
N GLY A 37 10.88 -6.59 -4.86
CA GLY A 37 10.80 -7.98 -4.44
C GLY A 37 9.43 -8.56 -4.70
N PRO A 38 9.16 -9.77 -4.19
CA PRO A 38 7.87 -10.40 -4.40
C PRO A 38 6.75 -9.60 -3.71
N ASN A 39 5.53 -9.73 -4.24
CA ASN A 39 4.33 -9.19 -3.62
C ASN A 39 3.88 -10.09 -2.45
N HIS A 40 3.66 -9.47 -1.30
CA HIS A 40 3.18 -10.12 -0.09
C HIS A 40 1.73 -9.74 0.17
N ALA A 41 0.96 -10.65 0.78
CA ALA A 41 -0.38 -10.36 1.28
C ALA A 41 -0.40 -10.48 2.80
N TYR A 42 -0.94 -9.47 3.47
CA TYR A 42 -1.08 -9.39 4.92
C TYR A 42 -2.54 -9.63 5.27
N LEU A 43 -2.82 -10.69 6.02
CA LEU A 43 -4.17 -11.10 6.38
C LEU A 43 -4.39 -10.95 7.88
N ALA A 44 -5.43 -10.23 8.28
CA ALA A 44 -5.71 -9.98 9.70
C ALA A 44 -7.18 -10.26 10.05
N ARG A 45 -7.42 -10.59 11.32
CA ARG A 45 -8.75 -10.83 11.88
C ARG A 45 -9.05 -9.81 12.97
N LEU A 46 -10.33 -9.64 13.28
CA LEU A 46 -10.80 -8.71 14.33
C LEU A 46 -10.23 -9.00 15.74
N ALA A 47 -10.09 -10.28 16.11
CA ALA A 47 -9.75 -10.71 17.47
C ALA A 47 -8.30 -11.22 17.57
N GLU A 48 -7.47 -10.54 18.40
CA GLU A 48 -6.14 -10.86 18.98
C GLU A 48 -5.22 -11.92 18.33
N GLU A 49 -5.31 -12.15 17.04
CA GLU A 49 -4.56 -13.20 16.33
C GLU A 49 -3.42 -12.60 15.53
N PRO A 50 -2.37 -13.35 15.21
CA PRO A 50 -1.30 -12.81 14.41
C PRO A 50 -1.84 -12.36 13.04
N ILE A 51 -1.19 -11.32 12.50
CA ILE A 51 -1.34 -10.99 11.10
C ILE A 51 -0.48 -11.99 10.35
N ILE A 52 -1.06 -12.61 9.34
CA ILE A 52 -0.38 -13.60 8.53
C ILE A 52 0.21 -12.90 7.33
N ASP A 53 1.52 -13.01 7.16
CA ASP A 53 2.21 -12.63 5.93
C ASP A 53 2.33 -13.83 4.99
N VAL A 54 1.66 -13.72 3.86
CA VAL A 54 1.56 -14.76 2.84
C VAL A 54 2.39 -14.38 1.63
N LEU A 55 3.31 -15.27 1.26
CA LEU A 55 4.16 -15.16 0.07
C LEU A 55 3.95 -16.42 -0.80
N PRO A 56 3.47 -16.30 -2.06
CA PRO A 56 3.28 -17.46 -2.91
C PRO A 56 4.53 -18.33 -3.03
N GLY A 57 4.39 -19.62 -2.72
CA GLY A 57 5.48 -20.60 -2.78
C GLY A 57 6.44 -20.58 -1.60
N ALA A 58 6.16 -19.80 -0.54
CA ALA A 58 6.91 -19.80 0.71
C ALA A 58 5.99 -20.14 1.89
N PRO A 59 6.54 -20.60 3.03
CA PRO A 59 5.77 -20.74 4.26
C PRO A 59 5.25 -19.41 4.75
N ASP A 60 4.04 -19.42 5.32
CA ASP A 60 3.43 -18.24 5.93
C ASP A 60 4.20 -17.79 7.17
N VAL A 61 4.15 -16.49 7.45
CA VAL A 61 4.87 -15.87 8.55
C VAL A 61 3.93 -15.11 9.47
N ASP A 62 3.87 -15.52 10.72
CA ASP A 62 3.11 -14.81 11.75
C ASP A 62 3.79 -13.50 12.17
N ILE A 63 2.97 -12.46 12.24
CA ILE A 63 3.32 -11.14 12.74
C ILE A 63 2.46 -10.87 13.97
N PRO A 64 3.05 -10.69 15.16
CA PRO A 64 2.25 -10.37 16.34
C PRO A 64 1.52 -9.03 16.15
N THR A 65 0.21 -9.00 16.41
CA THR A 65 -0.58 -7.74 16.42
C THR A 65 -0.31 -6.88 17.65
N TYR A 66 0.16 -7.52 18.74
CA TYR A 66 0.34 -6.93 20.05
C TYR A 66 -0.94 -6.36 20.68
N LEU A 67 -2.13 -6.72 20.17
CA LEU A 67 -3.39 -6.31 20.78
C LEU A 67 -3.44 -6.82 22.22
N SER A 68 -4.09 -6.04 23.08
CA SER A 68 -4.21 -6.39 24.49
C SER A 68 -5.62 -6.10 25.01
N GLY A 69 -6.27 -7.11 25.57
CA GLY A 69 -7.51 -6.97 26.33
C GLY A 69 -8.74 -6.77 25.45
N LEU A 70 -9.31 -5.57 25.47
CA LEU A 70 -10.55 -5.21 24.73
C LEU A 70 -10.24 -4.47 23.42
N GLN A 71 -9.08 -4.74 22.81
CA GLN A 71 -8.66 -4.07 21.58
C GLN A 71 -9.10 -4.89 20.36
N ASP A 72 -10.01 -4.34 19.56
CA ASP A 72 -10.36 -4.87 18.25
C ASP A 72 -9.55 -4.18 17.15
N LEU A 73 -9.25 -4.93 16.09
CA LEU A 73 -8.61 -4.41 14.89
C LEU A 73 -9.68 -3.83 13.93
N TYR A 74 -9.49 -2.60 13.46
CA TYR A 74 -10.43 -1.94 12.55
C TYR A 74 -9.92 -1.78 11.11
N GLY A 75 -8.63 -2.01 10.86
CA GLY A 75 -8.02 -1.95 9.54
C GLY A 75 -6.50 -2.11 9.59
N ILE A 76 -5.91 -2.47 8.45
CA ILE A 76 -4.45 -2.58 8.29
C ILE A 76 -4.00 -1.86 7.03
N ALA A 77 -2.78 -1.32 7.03
CA ALA A 77 -2.12 -0.83 5.82
C ALA A 77 -0.62 -1.16 5.85
N TYR A 78 -0.07 -1.61 4.73
CA TYR A 78 1.32 -1.94 4.55
C TYR A 78 2.03 -0.88 3.69
N ASP A 79 3.16 -0.38 4.18
CA ASP A 79 4.02 0.52 3.43
C ASP A 79 5.23 -0.21 2.82
N PRO A 80 5.20 -0.53 1.51
CA PRO A 80 6.31 -1.22 0.83
C PRO A 80 7.62 -0.42 0.78
N PHE A 81 7.59 0.91 0.96
CA PHE A 81 8.83 1.72 0.99
C PHE A 81 9.56 1.63 2.33
N THR A 82 8.84 1.41 3.43
CA THR A 82 9.44 1.40 4.77
C THR A 82 9.36 0.05 5.48
N ASP A 83 8.72 -0.95 4.86
CA ASP A 83 8.44 -2.27 5.42
C ASP A 83 7.78 -2.16 6.81
N HIS A 84 6.78 -1.28 6.91
CA HIS A 84 5.97 -1.08 8.10
C HIS A 84 4.52 -1.48 7.87
N LEU A 85 3.91 -2.03 8.92
CA LEU A 85 2.48 -2.31 8.96
C LEU A 85 1.81 -1.36 9.96
N PHE A 86 0.73 -0.72 9.53
CA PHE A 86 -0.09 0.19 10.31
C PHE A 86 -1.36 -0.53 10.70
N LEU A 87 -1.67 -0.56 11.99
CA LEU A 87 -2.89 -1.14 12.54
C LEU A 87 -3.76 -0.03 13.07
N ARG A 88 -5.00 0.07 12.58
CA ARG A 88 -6.05 0.90 13.16
C ARG A 88 -6.77 0.08 14.22
N ILE A 89 -6.77 0.55 15.46
CA ILE A 89 -7.24 -0.22 16.62
C ILE A 89 -8.40 0.54 17.28
N TYR A 90 -9.34 -0.21 17.85
CA TYR A 90 -10.43 0.32 18.69
C TYR A 90 -9.92 1.40 19.68
N PRO A 91 -10.60 2.56 19.79
CA PRO A 91 -11.90 2.91 19.20
C PRO A 91 -11.83 3.48 17.76
N GLY A 92 -10.69 3.36 17.09
CA GLY A 92 -10.50 3.72 15.68
C GLY A 92 -9.57 4.88 15.43
N ASP A 93 -9.13 5.59 16.48
CA ASP A 93 -8.18 6.71 16.44
C ASP A 93 -6.75 6.32 16.88
N PHE A 94 -6.59 5.14 17.49
CA PHE A 94 -5.30 4.62 17.92
C PHE A 94 -4.62 3.82 16.81
N ILE A 95 -3.41 4.24 16.44
CA ILE A 95 -2.60 3.60 15.41
C ILE A 95 -1.37 2.97 16.03
N ARG A 96 -1.15 1.70 15.72
CA ARG A 96 0.09 0.99 16.05
C ARG A 96 0.87 0.70 14.78
N VAL A 97 2.17 1.00 14.82
CA VAL A 97 3.08 0.73 13.71
C VAL A 97 4.00 -0.41 14.10
N ILE A 98 3.98 -1.47 13.31
CA ILE A 98 4.86 -2.63 13.44
C ILE A 98 5.97 -2.53 12.39
N ASP A 99 7.21 -2.63 12.87
CA ASP A 99 8.40 -2.84 12.04
C ASP A 99 8.42 -4.31 11.63
N ARG A 100 8.20 -4.60 10.33
CA ARG A 100 7.99 -5.96 9.83
C ARG A 100 9.27 -6.80 9.77
N PRO A 101 10.43 -6.27 9.33
CA PRO A 101 11.70 -7.00 9.42
C PRO A 101 12.01 -7.47 10.84
N ALA A 102 11.81 -6.60 11.83
CA ALA A 102 12.09 -6.89 13.22
C ALA A 102 10.90 -7.50 13.99
N ARG A 103 9.71 -7.50 13.38
CA ARG A 103 8.41 -7.88 13.95
C ARG A 103 8.25 -7.32 15.36
N LYS A 104 8.35 -5.99 15.49
CA LYS A 104 8.25 -5.30 16.79
C LYS A 104 7.45 -4.02 16.66
N ILE A 105 6.86 -3.56 17.76
CA ILE A 105 6.24 -2.23 17.80
C ILE A 105 7.33 -1.18 17.55
N LYS A 106 7.16 -0.41 16.48
CA LYS A 106 8.02 0.74 16.17
C LYS A 106 7.56 1.97 16.95
N ARG A 107 6.25 2.22 16.97
CA ARG A 107 5.60 3.33 17.66
C ARG A 107 4.09 3.13 17.68
N SER A 108 3.42 3.90 18.51
CA SER A 108 1.97 4.09 18.44
C SER A 108 1.63 5.58 18.58
N PHE A 109 0.48 6.00 18.07
CA PHE A 109 0.00 7.37 18.18
C PHE A 109 -1.53 7.42 18.10
N VAL A 110 -2.11 8.53 18.58
CA VAL A 110 -3.54 8.81 18.45
C VAL A 110 -3.71 9.88 17.37
N VAL A 111 -4.64 9.65 16.44
CA VAL A 111 -5.08 10.65 15.47
C VAL A 111 -6.12 11.53 16.15
N LYS A 112 -5.70 12.72 16.56
CA LYS A 112 -6.60 13.66 17.24
C LYS A 112 -7.74 14.07 16.30
N ASP A 113 -8.95 14.14 16.83
CA ASP A 113 -10.16 14.57 16.14
C ASP A 113 -10.62 13.64 15.00
N LEU A 114 -10.06 12.40 14.94
CA LEU A 114 -10.60 11.35 14.07
C LEU A 114 -11.91 10.83 14.67
N PRO A 115 -13.00 10.72 13.88
CA PRO A 115 -14.25 10.13 14.35
C PRO A 115 -14.03 8.70 14.85
N PRO A 116 -14.53 8.34 16.05
CA PRO A 116 -14.44 6.98 16.54
C PRO A 116 -15.32 6.05 15.70
N GLY A 117 -14.87 4.82 15.53
CA GLY A 117 -15.60 3.79 14.80
C GLY A 117 -14.70 2.93 13.91
N PRO A 118 -15.26 1.84 13.38
CA PRO A 118 -14.56 0.94 12.48
C PRO A 118 -14.30 1.61 11.13
N GLY A 119 -13.43 0.98 10.35
CA GLY A 119 -13.21 1.35 8.97
C GLY A 119 -11.80 1.04 8.53
N ASP A 120 -11.68 0.59 7.30
CA ASP A 120 -10.43 0.21 6.67
C ASP A 120 -9.41 1.37 6.58
N LEU A 121 -8.16 1.01 6.28
CA LEU A 121 -7.01 1.91 6.26
C LEU A 121 -6.20 1.69 4.97
N ALA A 122 -5.76 2.76 4.33
CA ALA A 122 -4.79 2.70 3.24
C ALA A 122 -3.62 3.66 3.46
N ILE A 123 -2.53 3.45 2.73
CA ILE A 123 -1.37 4.34 2.73
C ILE A 123 -0.98 4.73 1.30
N ARG A 124 -0.68 6.02 1.09
CA ARG A 124 0.08 6.49 -0.06
C ARG A 124 1.55 6.51 0.33
N SER A 125 2.32 5.59 -0.21
CA SER A 125 3.69 5.35 0.26
C SER A 125 4.66 6.46 -0.17
N SER A 126 4.38 7.18 -1.26
CA SER A 126 5.26 8.23 -1.81
C SER A 126 5.51 9.40 -0.85
N ASP A 127 4.52 9.81 -0.07
CA ASP A 127 4.62 10.84 0.97
C ASP A 127 4.21 10.36 2.36
N ARG A 128 3.79 9.09 2.47
CA ARG A 128 3.38 8.40 3.69
C ARG A 128 2.16 9.04 4.35
N HIS A 129 1.18 9.41 3.53
CA HIS A 129 -0.14 9.80 4.01
C HIS A 129 -1.03 8.58 4.22
N LEU A 130 -1.81 8.60 5.29
CA LEU A 130 -2.78 7.56 5.63
C LEU A 130 -4.18 8.02 5.23
N PHE A 131 -5.02 7.08 4.79
CA PHE A 131 -6.42 7.32 4.45
C PHE A 131 -7.31 6.42 5.31
N PHE A 132 -8.13 7.05 6.14
CA PHE A 132 -9.07 6.38 7.01
C PHE A 132 -10.45 6.39 6.39
N VAL A 133 -11.10 5.25 6.28
CA VAL A 133 -12.54 5.21 6.01
C VAL A 133 -13.29 5.97 7.11
N HIS A 134 -14.11 6.94 6.72
CA HIS A 134 -14.98 7.65 7.64
C HIS A 134 -16.10 6.72 8.11
N PRO A 135 -16.37 6.56 9.42
CA PRO A 135 -17.28 5.51 9.93
C PRO A 135 -18.75 5.68 9.50
N THR A 136 -19.17 6.89 9.14
CA THR A 136 -20.58 7.21 8.83
C THR A 136 -20.82 8.01 7.55
N GLU A 137 -19.78 8.56 6.93
CA GLU A 137 -19.91 9.52 5.82
C GLU A 137 -19.30 8.94 4.54
N PRO A 138 -19.75 9.36 3.35
CA PRO A 138 -19.19 8.94 2.07
C PRO A 138 -17.83 9.60 1.81
N ALA A 139 -16.86 9.34 2.69
CA ALA A 139 -15.59 10.03 2.71
C ALA A 139 -14.44 9.16 3.25
N VAL A 140 -13.22 9.58 2.94
CA VAL A 140 -12.03 9.21 3.71
C VAL A 140 -11.38 10.43 4.34
N ILE A 141 -10.70 10.22 5.45
CA ILE A 141 -9.91 11.25 6.13
C ILE A 141 -8.44 10.99 5.80
N GLU A 142 -7.77 11.99 5.22
CA GLU A 142 -6.35 11.95 4.95
C GLU A 142 -5.58 12.52 6.13
N THR A 143 -4.57 11.80 6.60
CA THR A 143 -3.63 12.28 7.63
C THR A 143 -2.20 12.13 7.18
N THR A 144 -1.31 12.91 7.79
CA THR A 144 0.12 12.58 7.76
C THR A 144 0.38 11.27 8.53
N LEU A 145 1.58 10.72 8.36
CA LEU A 145 2.06 9.53 9.09
C LEU A 145 2.08 9.68 10.62
N TYR A 146 1.91 10.90 11.13
CA TYR A 146 1.94 11.24 12.55
C TYR A 146 0.54 11.61 13.09
N GLY A 147 -0.52 11.36 12.31
CA GLY A 147 -1.90 11.58 12.76
C GLY A 147 -2.36 13.02 12.72
N VAL A 148 -1.68 13.90 11.97
CA VAL A 148 -2.20 15.25 11.68
C VAL A 148 -3.18 15.15 10.52
N ILE A 149 -4.44 15.49 10.76
CA ILE A 149 -5.48 15.56 9.71
C ILE A 149 -5.09 16.61 8.67
N VAL A 150 -5.08 16.20 7.41
CA VAL A 150 -4.82 17.06 6.25
C VAL A 150 -6.13 17.57 5.67
N ARG A 151 -7.09 16.67 5.44
CA ARG A 151 -8.43 16.97 4.91
C ARG A 151 -9.35 15.76 5.00
N THR A 152 -10.64 16.01 4.80
CA THR A 152 -11.64 15.00 4.48
C THR A 152 -11.92 15.03 2.98
N ILE A 153 -11.92 13.87 2.33
CA ILE A 153 -12.19 13.69 0.89
C ILE A 153 -13.57 13.03 0.78
N THR A 154 -14.58 13.80 0.38
CA THR A 154 -15.94 13.31 0.15
C THR A 154 -16.09 12.81 -1.28
N PHE A 155 -16.72 11.65 -1.47
CA PHE A 155 -16.84 11.02 -2.78
C PHE A 155 -18.17 11.30 -3.47
N GLU A 156 -18.09 11.62 -4.75
CA GLU A 156 -19.27 11.75 -5.60
C GLU A 156 -19.96 10.40 -5.82
N ASN A 157 -21.29 10.39 -5.77
CA ASN A 157 -22.14 9.21 -6.03
C ASN A 157 -21.87 8.01 -5.10
N VAL A 158 -21.36 8.29 -3.90
CA VAL A 158 -21.21 7.31 -2.81
C VAL A 158 -22.27 7.60 -1.75
N GLN A 159 -22.98 6.57 -1.32
CA GLN A 159 -23.95 6.66 -0.24
C GLN A 159 -23.38 5.95 1.00
N GLY A 160 -23.45 6.63 2.15
CA GLY A 160 -22.94 6.10 3.41
C GLY A 160 -21.42 5.90 3.44
N SER A 161 -20.94 5.27 4.52
CA SER A 161 -19.53 4.96 4.70
C SER A 161 -19.02 3.96 3.66
N PRO A 162 -17.83 4.18 3.07
CA PRO A 162 -17.13 3.15 2.33
C PRO A 162 -16.92 1.87 3.13
N ALA A 163 -16.93 0.73 2.45
CA ALA A 163 -16.65 -0.55 3.09
C ALA A 163 -15.15 -0.83 3.23
N GLY A 164 -14.34 -0.36 2.28
CA GLY A 164 -12.90 -0.58 2.23
C GLY A 164 -12.21 0.47 1.38
N VAL A 165 -10.91 0.68 1.61
CA VAL A 165 -10.11 1.65 0.88
C VAL A 165 -8.75 1.07 0.51
N ALA A 166 -8.34 1.25 -0.74
CA ALA A 166 -6.96 1.04 -1.19
C ALA A 166 -6.46 2.28 -1.92
N TYR A 167 -5.17 2.29 -2.25
CA TYR A 167 -4.55 3.37 -3.01
C TYR A 167 -3.67 2.82 -4.15
N ASP A 168 -3.93 3.28 -5.38
CA ASP A 168 -3.17 2.92 -6.58
C ASP A 168 -1.93 3.82 -6.65
N GLN A 169 -0.80 3.30 -6.17
CA GLN A 169 0.49 4.00 -6.12
C GLN A 169 0.98 4.43 -7.52
N LYS A 170 0.55 3.74 -8.58
CA LYS A 170 0.99 4.03 -9.96
C LYS A 170 0.16 5.13 -10.61
N ARG A 171 -1.10 5.28 -10.22
CA ARG A 171 -2.05 6.20 -10.86
C ARG A 171 -2.47 7.38 -9.99
N ASP A 172 -2.04 7.41 -8.73
CA ASP A 172 -2.42 8.43 -7.75
C ASP A 172 -3.95 8.52 -7.57
N GLN A 173 -4.56 7.38 -7.25
CA GLN A 173 -6.02 7.23 -7.14
C GLN A 173 -6.41 6.48 -5.88
N LEU A 174 -7.52 6.90 -5.27
CA LEU A 174 -8.20 6.14 -4.24
C LEU A 174 -9.11 5.10 -4.88
N LEU A 175 -9.13 3.90 -4.32
CA LEU A 175 -10.05 2.83 -4.69
C LEU A 175 -10.96 2.57 -3.51
N ILE A 176 -12.26 2.59 -3.76
CA ILE A 176 -13.28 2.60 -2.72
C ILE A 176 -14.20 1.41 -2.96
N LEU A 177 -14.19 0.46 -2.03
CA LEU A 177 -15.10 -0.67 -2.01
C LEU A 177 -16.44 -0.23 -1.43
N GLN A 178 -17.51 -0.61 -2.11
CA GLN A 178 -18.88 -0.26 -1.74
C GLN A 178 -19.82 -1.44 -1.96
N GLY A 179 -20.91 -1.44 -1.20
CA GLY A 179 -22.03 -2.36 -1.39
C GLY A 179 -23.01 -1.91 -2.49
N GLY A 180 -23.90 -2.83 -2.86
CA GLY A 180 -24.93 -2.70 -3.89
C GLY A 180 -25.52 -4.07 -4.21
N ASP A 181 -26.23 -4.22 -5.34
CA ASP A 181 -26.69 -5.54 -5.83
C ASP A 181 -25.51 -6.49 -6.05
N LEU A 182 -24.38 -5.95 -6.54
CA LEU A 182 -23.06 -6.54 -6.52
C LEU A 182 -22.10 -5.53 -5.87
N ALA A 183 -21.08 -6.03 -5.18
CA ALA A 183 -20.02 -5.18 -4.67
C ALA A 183 -19.29 -4.51 -5.84
N HIS A 184 -18.95 -3.23 -5.68
CA HIS A 184 -18.22 -2.48 -6.69
C HIS A 184 -17.06 -1.69 -6.10
N VAL A 185 -16.02 -1.52 -6.92
CA VAL A 185 -14.86 -0.69 -6.61
C VAL A 185 -14.92 0.55 -7.49
N GLY A 186 -15.10 1.72 -6.86
CA GLY A 186 -14.98 3.01 -7.52
C GLY A 186 -13.54 3.51 -7.50
N ARG A 187 -13.08 4.15 -8.57
CA ARG A 187 -11.79 4.85 -8.63
C ARG A 187 -12.04 6.35 -8.54
N TYR A 188 -11.31 7.02 -7.66
CA TYR A 188 -11.47 8.42 -7.35
C TYR A 188 -10.14 9.15 -7.39
N ASP A 189 -10.17 10.42 -7.80
CA ASP A 189 -9.03 11.31 -7.56
C ASP A 189 -9.01 11.76 -6.08
N LEU A 190 -7.94 12.45 -5.68
CA LEU A 190 -7.78 12.98 -4.32
C LEU A 190 -8.70 14.17 -3.99
N LYS A 191 -9.56 14.58 -4.91
CA LYS A 191 -10.63 15.56 -4.69
C LYS A 191 -11.99 14.88 -4.52
N GLY A 192 -12.05 13.54 -4.60
CA GLY A 192 -13.26 12.75 -4.46
C GLY A 192 -14.11 12.67 -5.73
N LYS A 193 -13.57 13.11 -6.87
CA LYS A 193 -14.25 12.98 -8.16
C LYS A 193 -14.13 11.56 -8.67
N ARG A 194 -15.25 10.99 -9.13
CA ARG A 194 -15.25 9.63 -9.70
C ARG A 194 -14.56 9.62 -11.06
N LEU A 195 -13.61 8.72 -11.23
CA LEU A 195 -12.87 8.50 -12.47
C LEU A 195 -13.43 7.31 -13.25
N SER A 196 -13.72 6.22 -12.56
CA SER A 196 -14.35 5.02 -13.11
C SER A 196 -14.94 4.15 -12.01
N GLY A 197 -15.51 3.00 -12.37
CA GLY A 197 -15.88 1.97 -11.40
C GLY A 197 -16.09 0.63 -12.06
N VAL A 198 -16.07 -0.42 -11.24
CA VAL A 198 -16.13 -1.80 -11.69
C VAL A 198 -16.88 -2.66 -10.68
N ALA A 199 -17.75 -3.55 -11.15
CA ALA A 199 -18.43 -4.52 -10.30
C ALA A 199 -17.56 -5.78 -10.17
N LEU A 200 -17.55 -6.39 -8.99
CA LEU A 200 -16.89 -7.67 -8.75
C LEU A 200 -17.85 -8.80 -9.09
N ASP A 201 -17.40 -9.79 -9.85
CA ASP A 201 -18.22 -10.92 -10.32
C ASP A 201 -18.42 -12.04 -9.27
N ARG A 202 -18.04 -11.78 -8.02
CA ARG A 202 -18.23 -12.66 -6.85
C ARG A 202 -18.75 -11.86 -5.65
N ASN A 203 -19.45 -12.55 -4.76
CA ASN A 203 -19.83 -11.99 -3.46
C ASN A 203 -18.59 -11.84 -2.58
N VAL A 204 -18.40 -10.64 -2.05
CA VAL A 204 -17.28 -10.28 -1.18
C VAL A 204 -17.79 -9.70 0.12
N ARG A 205 -16.95 -9.76 1.16
CA ARG A 205 -17.21 -9.06 2.41
C ARG A 205 -16.89 -7.59 2.25
N LEU A 206 -17.82 -6.75 2.70
CA LEU A 206 -17.71 -5.31 2.64
C LEU A 206 -16.99 -4.79 3.89
N VAL A 207 -15.70 -5.10 4.02
CA VAL A 207 -14.90 -4.79 5.22
C VAL A 207 -13.48 -4.26 4.93
N SER A 208 -12.86 -4.68 3.83
CA SER A 208 -11.49 -4.31 3.49
C SER A 208 -11.22 -4.45 2.01
N LEU A 209 -10.34 -3.62 1.47
CA LEU A 209 -9.90 -3.65 0.08
C LEU A 209 -8.38 -3.44 0.04
N ALA A 210 -7.66 -4.36 -0.61
CA ALA A 210 -6.28 -4.11 -1.01
C ALA A 210 -6.12 -4.06 -2.52
N TYR A 211 -5.02 -3.47 -2.98
CA TYR A 211 -4.77 -3.31 -4.40
C TYR A 211 -3.28 -3.41 -4.75
N ASP A 212 -2.93 -4.39 -5.57
CA ASP A 212 -1.61 -4.47 -6.18
C ASP A 212 -1.55 -3.47 -7.35
N SER A 213 -0.83 -2.37 -7.15
CA SER A 213 -0.71 -1.30 -8.15
C SER A 213 0.09 -1.71 -9.40
N VAL A 214 0.93 -2.74 -9.29
CA VAL A 214 1.76 -3.25 -10.39
C VAL A 214 0.97 -4.25 -11.23
N ALA A 215 0.37 -5.25 -10.59
CA ALA A 215 -0.46 -6.24 -11.27
C ALA A 215 -1.84 -5.70 -11.69
N ALA A 216 -2.25 -4.57 -11.09
CA ALA A 216 -3.60 -4.01 -11.21
C ALA A 216 -4.68 -5.00 -10.77
N GLU A 217 -4.47 -5.62 -9.61
CA GLU A 217 -5.34 -6.64 -9.04
C GLU A 217 -5.95 -6.17 -7.72
N PHE A 218 -7.26 -6.41 -7.54
CA PHE A 218 -7.96 -6.20 -6.29
C PHE A 218 -7.86 -7.46 -5.42
N TYR A 219 -7.71 -7.26 -4.12
CA TYR A 219 -7.75 -8.32 -3.11
C TYR A 219 -8.88 -7.98 -2.15
N VAL A 220 -9.88 -8.86 -2.06
CA VAL A 220 -11.07 -8.63 -1.24
C VAL A 220 -11.48 -9.93 -0.54
N PRO A 221 -11.73 -9.94 0.77
CA PRO A 221 -12.22 -11.14 1.46
C PRO A 221 -13.53 -11.64 0.85
N LEU A 222 -13.64 -12.94 0.61
CA LEU A 222 -14.84 -13.54 0.02
C LEU A 222 -15.92 -13.74 1.09
N LEU A 223 -17.19 -13.56 0.69
CA LEU A 223 -18.31 -13.71 1.62
C LEU A 223 -18.56 -15.19 1.97
N ASP A 224 -18.48 -16.05 0.96
CA ASP A 224 -18.93 -17.43 1.02
C ASP A 224 -17.82 -18.45 1.34
N GLU A 225 -16.55 -17.99 1.45
CA GLU A 225 -15.42 -18.86 1.77
C GLU A 225 -14.34 -18.15 2.59
N ALA A 226 -13.59 -18.93 3.37
CA ALA A 226 -12.41 -18.49 4.10
C ALA A 226 -11.22 -18.30 3.15
N ALA A 227 -11.30 -17.28 2.31
CA ALA A 227 -10.27 -16.93 1.35
C ALA A 227 -10.37 -15.45 0.96
N VAL A 228 -9.28 -14.93 0.40
CA VAL A 228 -9.28 -13.63 -0.29
C VAL A 228 -9.41 -13.86 -1.78
N GLY A 229 -10.39 -13.22 -2.40
CA GLY A 229 -10.58 -13.23 -3.85
C GLY A 229 -9.62 -12.24 -4.50
N ILE A 230 -8.96 -12.66 -5.57
CA ILE A 230 -8.10 -11.82 -6.39
C ILE A 230 -8.82 -11.56 -7.71
N PHE A 231 -9.03 -10.29 -8.03
CA PHE A 231 -9.77 -9.84 -9.20
C PHE A 231 -8.88 -8.97 -10.10
N ASP A 232 -9.07 -9.03 -11.41
CA ASP A 232 -8.39 -8.10 -12.32
C ASP A 232 -8.96 -6.68 -12.22
N ALA A 233 -8.34 -5.74 -12.93
CA ALA A 233 -8.80 -4.34 -12.99
C ALA A 233 -10.23 -4.16 -13.57
N LYS A 234 -10.79 -5.20 -14.20
CA LYS A 234 -12.17 -5.25 -14.74
C LYS A 234 -13.13 -5.99 -13.81
N GLY A 235 -12.69 -6.35 -12.60
CA GLY A 235 -13.52 -6.97 -11.56
C GLY A 235 -13.80 -8.45 -11.81
N HIS A 236 -13.08 -9.07 -12.75
CA HIS A 236 -13.20 -10.50 -12.99
C HIS A 236 -12.38 -11.29 -11.99
N PHE A 237 -13.00 -12.28 -11.37
CA PHE A 237 -12.32 -13.19 -10.47
C PHE A 237 -11.24 -13.99 -11.22
N LEU A 238 -10.01 -13.90 -10.74
CA LEU A 238 -8.86 -14.61 -11.30
C LEU A 238 -8.58 -15.90 -10.53
N ARG A 239 -8.44 -15.76 -9.21
CA ARG A 239 -8.00 -16.82 -8.31
C ARG A 239 -8.34 -16.45 -6.87
N LYS A 240 -8.18 -17.41 -5.97
CA LYS A 240 -8.25 -17.18 -4.53
C LYS A 240 -6.90 -17.34 -3.87
N LEU A 241 -6.69 -16.57 -2.81
CA LEU A 241 -5.63 -16.75 -1.83
C LEU A 241 -6.25 -17.47 -0.63
N SER A 242 -5.87 -18.73 -0.45
CA SER A 242 -6.29 -19.52 0.71
C SER A 242 -5.73 -18.92 1.99
N THR A 243 -6.54 -18.91 3.04
CA THR A 243 -6.08 -18.57 4.38
C THR A 243 -5.42 -19.81 5.01
N PRO A 244 -4.29 -19.68 5.73
CA PRO A 244 -3.50 -20.84 6.15
C PRO A 244 -4.23 -21.78 7.13
N ASP A 245 -5.12 -21.23 7.95
CA ASP A 245 -5.88 -21.95 8.96
C ASP A 245 -7.30 -22.31 8.49
N GLY A 246 -7.66 -21.97 7.25
CA GLY A 246 -9.01 -22.14 6.71
C GLY A 246 -10.06 -21.28 7.40
N THR A 247 -9.66 -20.24 8.15
CA THR A 247 -10.57 -19.27 8.77
C THR A 247 -10.68 -18.00 7.93
N ALA A 248 -11.80 -17.29 8.06
CA ALA A 248 -11.99 -16.05 7.33
C ALA A 248 -11.17 -14.92 7.98
N HIS A 249 -10.47 -14.16 7.15
CA HIS A 249 -9.79 -12.92 7.55
C HIS A 249 -10.63 -11.72 7.14
N ASP A 250 -10.69 -10.72 8.02
CA ASP A 250 -11.53 -9.54 7.83
C ASP A 250 -10.77 -8.43 7.08
N PHE A 251 -9.46 -8.34 7.28
CA PHE A 251 -8.64 -7.30 6.67
C PHE A 251 -7.54 -7.90 5.81
N VAL A 252 -7.27 -7.23 4.70
CA VAL A 252 -6.19 -7.58 3.77
C VAL A 252 -5.47 -6.31 3.34
N ASP A 253 -4.14 -6.37 3.28
CA ASP A 253 -3.36 -5.44 2.45
C ASP A 253 -2.28 -6.18 1.66
N VAL A 254 -1.76 -5.58 0.60
CA VAL A 254 -0.74 -6.16 -0.28
C VAL A 254 0.36 -5.16 -0.61
N GLY A 255 1.58 -5.66 -0.82
CA GLY A 255 2.65 -4.82 -1.34
C GLY A 255 3.95 -5.57 -1.65
N GLU A 256 4.68 -5.04 -2.64
CA GLU A 256 6.00 -5.54 -3.01
C GLU A 256 7.02 -5.21 -1.91
N ARG A 257 7.78 -6.21 -1.47
CA ARG A 257 8.89 -5.95 -0.54
C ARG A 257 10.06 -5.33 -1.29
N SER A 258 10.57 -4.20 -0.82
CA SER A 258 11.81 -3.64 -1.37
C SER A 258 12.99 -4.58 -1.05
N LEU A 259 13.56 -5.25 -2.05
CA LEU A 259 14.84 -5.96 -1.88
C LEU A 259 15.97 -4.95 -2.04
N ILE A 260 16.69 -4.66 -0.95
CA ILE A 260 17.97 -3.98 -1.05
C ILE A 260 19.00 -5.04 -1.47
N ARG A 261 19.45 -4.99 -2.72
CA ARG A 261 20.67 -5.71 -3.12
C ARG A 261 21.86 -4.95 -2.56
N MET A 262 22.53 -5.53 -1.56
CA MET A 262 23.88 -5.10 -1.18
C MET A 262 24.86 -5.85 -2.11
N PHE A 263 25.64 -5.12 -2.90
CA PHE A 263 26.72 -5.66 -3.73
C PHE A 263 28.05 -5.61 -2.96
#